data_AF-B1Z287-F1
#
_entry.id   AF-B1Z287-F1
#
_cell.length_a   1.000
_cell.length_b   1.000
_cell.length_c   1.000
_cell.angle_alpha   90.00
_cell.angle_beta   90.00
_cell.angle_gamma   90.00
#
_symmetry.space_group_name_H-M   'P 1'
#
loop_
_entity.id
_entity.type
_entity.pdbx_description
1 polymer ?
#
loop_
_entity_poly.entity_id
_entity_poly.type
_entity_poly.pdbx_seq_one_letter_code
_entity_poly.pdbx_strand_id
1 'polypeptide(L)'
;MTSDLSRSPGGLHAAFDAGPTPHADAPAMVLLVDDQTIVAEAIRRALVDEDGIDFHYCPRSDDALATAIETRPTVILQDLVMPGTDGLTLVKAYRANPAMRDVPIIVLSTQEEPVVKSAAFAAGANDYLVKLPDRIELVARIRYHSRSYMSLLQRDEAYRALRQSQQQLLEANLELRRLTHSDGLTGLSNRRYLDEYLAAEWRRGARERSELSLLMIDVDNFKLYNDTYGHVSGDSVLKQVASTIERCLGQSGDLAARFGGEEFAVVMPATSPGAARLLGEKIRLAIESLRLEHAHSSTGRYVTISIGGASIVPAAGVPTTSLIEAADRALYRAKHDGKNRVEIDAPPARPPGGGFA
;
A
#
# COMPACT_ATOMS: atom_id res chain seq x y z
N MET A 1 43.85 37.87 -31.79
CA MET A 1 44.03 36.71 -30.87
C MET A 1 43.70 37.22 -29.48
N THR A 2 42.41 37.15 -29.12
CA THR A 2 41.84 36.22 -28.10
C THR A 2 42.01 36.78 -26.68
N SER A 3 40.99 37.39 -26.06
CA SER A 3 39.84 36.74 -25.35
C SER A 3 40.33 35.91 -24.15
N ASP A 4 39.73 35.86 -22.96
CA ASP A 4 38.50 36.38 -22.39
C ASP A 4 38.49 36.06 -20.88
N LEU A 5 37.62 36.75 -20.14
CA LEU A 5 36.85 36.28 -18.97
C LEU A 5 37.53 35.65 -17.74
N SER A 6 37.65 36.46 -16.68
CA SER A 6 37.43 36.02 -15.30
C SER A 6 35.98 36.34 -14.88
N ARG A 7 35.13 35.31 -14.80
CA ARG A 7 33.82 35.36 -14.13
C ARG A 7 33.77 34.29 -13.05
N SER A 8 33.49 34.71 -11.81
CA SER A 8 33.04 33.86 -10.70
C SER A 8 31.53 34.09 -10.49
N PRO A 9 30.83 33.31 -9.65
CA PRO A 9 29.77 32.40 -10.07
C PRO A 9 28.39 33.04 -9.96
N GLY A 10 27.54 32.77 -10.95
CA GLY A 10 26.12 33.14 -10.93
C GLY A 10 25.39 32.38 -9.81
N GLY A 11 24.77 33.15 -8.92
CA GLY A 11 23.81 32.62 -7.95
C GLY A 11 22.64 31.97 -8.66
N LEU A 12 22.29 30.76 -8.24
CA LEU A 12 21.02 30.13 -8.56
C LEU A 12 19.90 30.92 -7.89
N HIS A 13 19.34 31.90 -8.59
CA HIS A 13 17.97 32.32 -8.34
C HIS A 13 17.05 31.21 -8.86
N ALA A 14 16.69 30.29 -7.97
CA ALA A 14 15.55 29.41 -8.20
C ALA A 14 14.32 30.31 -8.35
N ALA A 15 13.82 30.41 -9.58
CA ALA A 15 12.50 30.95 -9.84
C ALA A 15 11.50 30.06 -9.09
N PHE A 16 10.93 30.62 -8.02
CA PHE A 16 9.68 30.08 -7.48
C PHE A 16 8.65 30.27 -8.58
N ASP A 17 8.37 29.19 -9.29
CA ASP A 17 7.27 29.10 -10.24
C ASP A 17 5.99 29.36 -9.44
N ALA A 18 5.44 30.56 -9.62
CA ALA A 18 4.20 30.94 -8.99
C ALA A 18 3.12 29.97 -9.49
N GLY A 19 2.57 29.18 -8.57
CA GLY A 19 1.48 28.26 -8.88
C GLY A 19 0.33 28.96 -9.63
N PRO A 20 -0.50 28.19 -10.36
CA PRO A 20 -1.50 28.73 -11.25
C PRO A 20 -2.38 29.77 -10.52
N THR A 21 -2.49 30.95 -11.12
CA THR A 21 -3.32 32.05 -10.63
C THR A 21 -4.79 31.61 -10.52
N PRO A 22 -5.48 31.88 -9.40
CA PRO A 22 -6.85 31.41 -9.18
C PRO A 22 -7.88 32.34 -9.84
N HIS A 23 -7.80 32.58 -11.15
CA HIS A 23 -8.74 33.52 -11.82
C HIS A 23 -9.15 33.18 -13.26
N ALA A 24 -8.88 31.98 -13.78
CA ALA A 24 -9.60 31.51 -14.96
C ALA A 24 -10.93 30.91 -14.48
N ASP A 25 -12.05 31.60 -14.72
CA ASP A 25 -13.36 30.99 -14.48
C ASP A 25 -13.46 29.70 -15.31
N ALA A 26 -13.79 28.59 -14.64
CA ALA A 26 -13.91 27.30 -15.29
C ALA A 26 -14.98 27.38 -16.39
N PRO A 27 -14.73 26.79 -17.58
CA PRO A 27 -15.68 26.85 -18.67
C PRO A 27 -17.01 26.21 -18.25
N ALA A 28 -18.11 26.91 -18.54
CA ALA A 28 -19.45 26.49 -18.22
C ALA A 28 -20.21 26.17 -19.51
N MET A 29 -20.74 24.95 -19.63
CA MET A 29 -21.78 24.62 -20.60
C MET A 29 -23.14 24.73 -19.92
N VAL A 30 -23.98 25.66 -20.38
CA VAL A 30 -25.33 25.89 -19.87
C VAL A 30 -26.33 25.26 -20.83
N LEU A 31 -27.18 24.37 -20.31
CA LEU A 31 -28.35 23.87 -21.04
C LEU A 31 -29.62 24.54 -20.52
N LEU A 32 -30.31 25.32 -21.34
CA LEU A 32 -31.66 25.79 -21.06
C LEU A 32 -32.69 24.85 -21.67
N VAL A 33 -33.66 24.44 -20.85
CA VAL A 33 -34.84 23.68 -21.26
C VAL A 33 -36.09 24.51 -20.96
N ASP A 34 -36.71 25.04 -22.00
CA ASP A 34 -37.82 26.00 -21.90
C ASP A 34 -38.60 25.99 -23.22
N ASP A 35 -39.94 26.00 -23.20
CA ASP A 35 -40.72 26.00 -24.45
C ASP A 35 -40.82 27.40 -25.09
N GLN A 36 -40.50 28.46 -24.34
CA GLN A 36 -40.64 29.84 -24.77
C GLN A 36 -39.34 30.38 -25.37
N THR A 37 -39.34 30.57 -26.68
CA THR A 37 -38.18 31.14 -27.41
C THR A 37 -37.76 32.52 -26.91
N ILE A 38 -38.69 33.31 -26.38
CA ILE A 38 -38.39 34.65 -25.83
C ILE A 38 -37.51 34.57 -24.57
N VAL A 39 -37.73 33.56 -23.71
CA VAL A 39 -36.91 33.32 -22.52
C VAL A 39 -35.51 32.89 -22.92
N ALA A 40 -35.42 32.00 -23.92
CA ALA A 40 -34.15 31.55 -24.47
C ALA A 40 -33.32 32.68 -25.06
N GLU A 41 -33.95 33.59 -25.82
CA GLU A 41 -33.26 34.74 -26.39
C GLU A 41 -32.82 35.75 -25.32
N ALA A 42 -33.62 35.96 -24.27
CA ALA A 42 -33.24 36.83 -23.16
C ALA A 42 -32.04 36.28 -22.39
N ILE A 43 -32.04 34.98 -22.06
CA ILE A 43 -30.92 34.31 -21.39
C ILE A 43 -29.69 34.30 -22.32
N ARG A 44 -29.84 34.00 -23.61
CA ARG A 44 -28.74 34.03 -24.58
C ARG A 44 -28.06 35.40 -24.59
N ARG A 45 -28.83 36.49 -24.63
CA ARG A 45 -28.29 37.86 -24.59
C ARG A 45 -27.63 38.20 -23.26
N ALA A 46 -28.13 37.67 -22.14
CA ALA A 46 -27.49 37.87 -20.83
C ALA A 46 -26.11 37.20 -20.74
N LEU A 47 -25.90 36.12 -21.51
CA LEU A 47 -24.67 35.31 -21.50
C LEU A 47 -23.71 35.60 -22.67
N VAL A 48 -24.11 36.33 -23.71
CA VAL A 48 -23.31 36.50 -24.94
C VAL A 48 -21.95 37.18 -24.72
N ASP A 49 -21.88 38.09 -23.76
CA ASP A 49 -20.67 38.84 -23.40
C ASP A 49 -19.90 38.19 -22.22
N GLU A 50 -20.30 36.98 -21.80
CA GLU A 50 -19.65 36.25 -20.71
C GLU A 50 -18.64 35.25 -21.23
N ASP A 51 -17.36 35.59 -21.12
CA ASP A 51 -16.27 34.69 -21.50
C ASP A 51 -16.35 33.37 -20.72
N GLY A 52 -16.14 32.26 -21.44
CA GLY A 52 -16.12 30.91 -20.89
C GLY A 52 -17.49 30.32 -20.58
N ILE A 53 -18.60 30.94 -21.01
CA ILE A 53 -19.95 30.36 -20.90
C ILE A 53 -20.49 30.01 -22.29
N ASP A 54 -20.60 28.71 -22.56
CA ASP A 54 -21.32 28.18 -23.72
C ASP A 54 -22.80 27.96 -23.39
N PHE A 55 -23.67 28.21 -24.37
CA PHE A 55 -25.12 28.14 -24.18
C PHE A 55 -25.79 27.23 -25.22
N HIS A 56 -26.57 26.27 -24.74
CA HIS A 56 -27.41 25.39 -25.54
C HIS A 56 -28.87 25.52 -25.14
N TYR A 57 -29.78 25.52 -26.12
CA TYR A 57 -31.22 25.67 -25.91
C TYR A 57 -31.98 24.44 -26.42
N CYS A 58 -32.84 23.88 -25.57
CA CYS A 58 -33.73 22.77 -25.87
C CYS A 58 -35.20 23.22 -25.69
N PRO A 59 -35.97 23.36 -26.79
CA PRO A 59 -37.35 23.84 -26.73
C PRO A 59 -38.38 22.80 -26.29
N ARG A 60 -38.01 21.51 -26.24
CA ARG A 60 -38.95 20.39 -26.12
C ARG A 60 -38.57 19.51 -24.93
N SER A 61 -39.55 19.22 -24.07
CA SER A 61 -39.33 18.38 -22.89
C SER A 61 -38.85 16.97 -23.25
N ASP A 62 -39.35 16.42 -24.37
CA ASP A 62 -39.10 15.03 -24.77
C ASP A 62 -37.64 14.80 -25.18
N ASP A 63 -36.96 15.85 -25.67
CA ASP A 63 -35.58 15.81 -26.14
C ASP A 63 -34.59 16.15 -25.01
N ALA A 64 -35.07 16.73 -23.91
CA ALA A 64 -34.26 17.38 -22.89
C ALA A 64 -33.21 16.48 -22.22
N LEU A 65 -33.53 15.22 -21.93
CA LEU A 65 -32.57 14.27 -21.35
C LEU A 65 -31.51 13.83 -22.37
N ALA A 66 -31.91 13.57 -23.61
CA ALA A 66 -30.99 13.21 -24.68
C ALA A 66 -30.02 14.38 -24.96
N THR A 67 -30.54 15.60 -25.09
CA THR A 67 -29.72 16.81 -25.26
C THR A 67 -28.76 17.02 -24.09
N ALA A 68 -29.18 16.78 -22.85
CA ALA A 68 -28.29 16.91 -21.69
C ALA A 68 -27.13 15.89 -21.71
N ILE A 69 -27.39 14.65 -22.10
CA ILE A 69 -26.34 13.62 -22.23
C ILE A 69 -25.34 13.99 -23.33
N GLU A 70 -25.83 14.50 -24.46
CA GLU A 70 -25.01 14.87 -25.61
C GLU A 70 -24.15 16.11 -25.31
N THR A 71 -24.76 17.16 -24.77
CA THR A 71 -24.11 18.45 -24.53
C THR A 71 -23.22 18.45 -23.29
N ARG A 72 -23.43 17.50 -22.35
CA ARG A 72 -22.70 17.39 -21.08
C ARG A 72 -22.64 18.74 -20.33
N PRO A 73 -23.79 19.32 -19.98
CA PRO A 73 -23.82 20.62 -19.35
C PRO A 73 -23.19 20.57 -17.97
N THR A 74 -22.59 21.71 -17.60
CA THR A 74 -22.11 21.97 -16.24
C THR A 74 -23.20 22.54 -15.33
N VAL A 75 -24.29 23.03 -15.92
CA VAL A 75 -25.51 23.47 -15.22
C VAL A 75 -26.69 23.41 -16.17
N ILE A 76 -27.86 23.01 -15.66
CA ILE A 76 -29.13 22.99 -16.40
C ILE A 76 -30.04 24.07 -15.84
N LEU A 77 -30.61 24.90 -16.72
CA LEU A 77 -31.71 25.81 -16.42
C LEU A 77 -33.01 25.14 -16.90
N GLN A 78 -33.87 24.74 -15.96
CA GLN A 78 -35.06 23.93 -16.27
C GLN A 78 -36.33 24.72 -16.00
N ASP A 79 -37.14 24.97 -17.01
CA ASP A 79 -38.49 25.47 -16.82
C ASP A 79 -39.36 24.47 -16.05
N LEU A 80 -40.20 24.96 -15.14
CA LEU A 80 -41.17 24.14 -14.43
C LEU A 80 -42.42 23.86 -15.26
N VAL A 81 -42.88 24.82 -16.07
CA VAL A 81 -44.16 24.72 -16.77
C VAL A 81 -43.92 24.59 -18.27
N MET A 82 -43.98 23.36 -18.77
CA MET A 82 -43.81 23.07 -20.19
C MET A 82 -44.97 22.24 -20.75
N PRO A 83 -45.32 22.39 -22.04
CA PRO A 83 -46.23 21.48 -22.73
C PRO A 83 -45.70 20.05 -22.72
N GLY A 84 -46.57 19.09 -22.36
CA GLY A 84 -46.20 17.67 -22.30
C GLY A 84 -45.72 17.27 -20.91
N THR A 85 -44.40 17.15 -20.74
CA THR A 85 -43.82 16.68 -19.47
C THR A 85 -43.55 17.86 -18.53
N ASP A 86 -44.07 17.77 -17.31
CA ASP A 86 -43.84 18.73 -16.23
C ASP A 86 -42.35 18.83 -15.86
N GLY A 87 -41.86 20.04 -15.58
CA GLY A 87 -40.44 20.29 -15.33
C GLY A 87 -39.89 19.55 -14.11
N LEU A 88 -40.69 19.34 -13.06
CA LEU A 88 -40.25 18.54 -11.90
C LEU A 88 -40.08 17.07 -12.25
N THR A 89 -40.83 16.57 -13.24
CA THR A 89 -40.64 15.21 -13.76
C THR A 89 -39.30 15.09 -14.49
N LEU A 90 -38.89 16.12 -15.25
CA LEU A 90 -37.56 16.17 -15.86
C LEU A 90 -36.44 16.26 -14.81
N VAL A 91 -36.59 17.06 -13.76
CA VAL A 91 -35.61 17.10 -12.64
C VAL A 91 -35.38 15.71 -12.07
N LYS A 92 -36.46 14.96 -11.80
CA LYS A 92 -36.36 13.58 -11.31
C LYS A 92 -35.69 12.65 -12.33
N ALA A 93 -35.97 12.83 -13.62
CA ALA A 93 -35.35 12.05 -14.69
C ALA A 93 -33.82 12.28 -14.75
N TYR A 94 -33.36 13.53 -14.63
CA TYR A 94 -31.94 13.85 -14.54
C TYR A 94 -31.27 13.19 -13.34
N ARG A 95 -31.90 13.23 -12.16
CA ARG A 95 -31.36 12.61 -10.93
C ARG A 95 -31.32 11.09 -11.00
N ALA A 96 -32.27 10.47 -11.69
CA ALA A 96 -32.29 9.02 -11.91
C ALA A 96 -31.17 8.57 -12.87
N ASN A 97 -30.80 9.40 -13.85
CA ASN A 97 -29.78 9.08 -14.84
C ASN A 97 -28.35 9.24 -14.28
N PRO A 98 -27.49 8.20 -14.27
CA PRO A 98 -26.13 8.28 -13.75
C PRO A 98 -25.25 9.36 -14.40
N ALA A 99 -25.45 9.67 -15.68
CA ALA A 99 -24.65 10.68 -16.37
C ALA A 99 -25.02 12.12 -15.95
N MET A 100 -26.26 12.34 -15.52
CA MET A 100 -26.80 13.68 -15.21
C MET A 100 -27.05 13.89 -13.71
N ARG A 101 -26.94 12.83 -12.91
CA ARG A 101 -27.31 12.82 -11.49
C ARG A 101 -26.68 13.97 -10.71
N ASP A 102 -25.42 14.24 -10.97
CA ASP A 102 -24.63 15.23 -10.22
C ASP A 102 -24.59 16.60 -10.88
N VAL A 103 -25.16 16.75 -12.09
CA VAL A 103 -25.24 18.04 -12.78
C VAL A 103 -26.18 18.98 -12.02
N PRO A 104 -25.76 20.19 -11.64
CA PRO A 104 -26.61 21.15 -10.98
C PRO A 104 -27.80 21.57 -11.83
N ILE A 105 -28.98 21.65 -11.22
CA ILE A 105 -30.21 22.08 -11.87
C ILE A 105 -30.75 23.31 -11.17
N ILE A 106 -30.87 24.41 -11.90
CA ILE A 106 -31.54 25.64 -11.48
C ILE A 106 -32.92 25.63 -12.13
N VAL A 107 -33.98 25.57 -11.34
CA VAL A 107 -35.33 25.65 -11.89
C VAL A 107 -35.73 27.10 -12.15
N LEU A 108 -36.43 27.33 -13.25
CA LEU A 108 -36.97 28.62 -13.65
C LEU A 108 -38.50 28.60 -13.51
N SER A 109 -39.07 29.61 -12.84
CA SER A 109 -40.52 29.74 -12.64
C SER A 109 -41.01 31.14 -13.00
N THR A 110 -42.30 31.28 -13.33
CA THR A 110 -42.90 32.59 -13.64
C THR A 110 -43.19 33.44 -12.40
N GLN A 111 -43.43 32.81 -11.23
CA GLN A 111 -43.73 33.50 -9.98
C GLN A 111 -43.01 32.84 -8.80
N GLU A 112 -42.76 33.60 -7.73
CA GLU A 112 -42.21 33.04 -6.50
C GLU A 112 -43.31 32.47 -5.61
N GLU A 113 -43.59 31.18 -5.76
CA GLU A 113 -44.54 30.45 -4.92
C GLU A 113 -43.79 29.51 -3.95
N PRO A 114 -43.95 29.68 -2.62
CA PRO A 114 -43.23 28.87 -1.63
C PRO A 114 -43.44 27.36 -1.79
N VAL A 115 -44.64 26.94 -2.18
CA VAL A 115 -44.99 25.52 -2.36
C VAL A 115 -44.23 24.91 -3.55
N VAL A 116 -44.19 25.62 -4.68
CA VAL A 116 -43.48 25.18 -5.88
C VAL A 116 -41.98 25.16 -5.66
N LYS A 117 -41.44 26.19 -4.99
CA LYS A 117 -40.03 26.26 -4.60
C LYS A 117 -39.64 25.07 -3.72
N SER A 118 -40.45 24.76 -2.71
CA SER A 118 -40.23 23.60 -1.84
C SER A 118 -40.26 22.28 -2.62
N ALA A 119 -41.23 22.10 -3.52
CA ALA A 119 -41.33 20.91 -4.36
C ALA A 119 -40.12 20.74 -5.31
N ALA A 120 -39.58 21.84 -5.85
CA ALA A 120 -38.40 21.81 -6.71
C ALA A 120 -37.15 21.30 -5.98
N PHE A 121 -36.86 21.83 -4.79
CA PHE A 121 -35.75 21.34 -3.98
C PHE A 121 -35.95 19.86 -3.57
N ALA A 122 -37.17 19.47 -3.21
CA ALA A 122 -37.49 18.08 -2.88
C ALA A 122 -37.33 17.12 -4.08
N ALA A 123 -37.55 17.61 -5.30
CA ALA A 123 -37.31 16.84 -6.53
C ALA A 123 -35.82 16.73 -6.89
N GLY A 124 -34.95 17.53 -6.26
CA GLY A 124 -33.50 17.51 -6.46
C GLY A 124 -32.92 18.71 -7.21
N ALA A 125 -33.68 19.80 -7.37
CA ALA A 125 -33.12 21.06 -7.85
C ALA A 125 -32.09 21.61 -6.85
N ASN A 126 -31.04 22.26 -7.36
CA ASN A 126 -30.00 22.89 -6.54
C ASN A 126 -30.32 24.35 -6.25
N ASP A 127 -31.16 24.96 -7.08
CA ASP A 127 -31.49 26.37 -6.98
C ASP A 127 -32.82 26.69 -7.69
N TYR A 128 -33.34 27.89 -7.44
CA TYR A 128 -34.61 28.38 -7.96
C TYR A 128 -34.49 29.84 -8.36
N LEU A 129 -34.94 30.19 -9.57
CA LEU A 129 -34.98 31.55 -10.10
C LEU A 129 -36.36 31.90 -10.67
N VAL A 130 -36.76 33.16 -10.51
CA VAL A 130 -37.95 33.72 -11.16
C VAL A 130 -37.56 34.27 -12.54
N LYS A 131 -38.39 34.00 -13.55
CA LYS A 131 -38.20 34.46 -14.92
C LYS A 131 -38.69 35.92 -15.07
N LEU A 132 -37.94 36.83 -15.69
CA LEU A 132 -36.54 36.73 -16.14
C LEU A 132 -35.61 37.28 -15.05
N PRO A 133 -34.56 36.54 -14.63
CA PRO A 133 -33.64 37.02 -13.60
C PRO A 133 -32.74 38.14 -14.14
N ASP A 134 -32.21 38.96 -13.23
CA ASP A 134 -31.18 39.95 -13.57
C ASP A 134 -29.91 39.25 -14.08
N ARG A 135 -29.22 39.88 -15.04
CA ARG A 135 -28.01 39.31 -15.66
C ARG A 135 -26.94 38.99 -14.61
N ILE A 136 -26.71 39.87 -13.64
CA ILE A 136 -25.68 39.70 -12.62
C ILE A 136 -26.01 38.48 -11.77
N GLU A 137 -27.27 38.33 -11.36
CA GLU A 137 -27.71 37.18 -10.57
C GLU A 137 -27.61 35.86 -11.35
N LEU A 138 -28.07 35.84 -12.60
CA LEU A 138 -28.05 34.66 -13.45
C LEU A 138 -26.63 34.14 -13.68
N VAL A 139 -25.71 35.03 -14.08
CA VAL A 139 -24.31 34.69 -14.32
C VAL A 139 -23.64 34.20 -13.05
N ALA A 140 -23.88 34.87 -11.91
CA ALA A 140 -23.29 34.45 -10.63
C ALA A 140 -23.71 33.03 -10.24
N ARG A 141 -24.99 32.68 -10.39
CA ARG A 141 -25.50 31.33 -10.08
C ARG A 141 -24.98 30.28 -11.06
N ILE A 142 -24.94 30.59 -12.35
CA ILE A 142 -24.33 29.70 -13.36
C ILE A 142 -22.88 29.40 -13.01
N ARG A 143 -22.05 30.43 -12.82
CA ARG A 143 -20.62 30.26 -12.52
C ARG A 143 -20.41 29.51 -11.20
N TYR A 144 -21.20 29.79 -10.16
CA TYR A 144 -21.13 29.08 -8.88
C TYR A 144 -21.39 27.58 -9.03
N HIS A 145 -22.51 27.22 -9.65
CA HIS A 145 -22.93 25.83 -9.79
C HIS A 145 -22.01 25.06 -10.75
N SER A 146 -21.66 25.64 -11.90
CA SER A 146 -20.71 25.04 -12.84
C SER A 146 -19.35 24.79 -12.19
N ARG A 147 -18.80 25.76 -11.44
CA ARG A 147 -17.53 25.57 -10.73
C ARG A 147 -17.61 24.46 -9.68
N SER A 148 -18.70 24.39 -8.92
CA SER A 148 -18.92 23.35 -7.92
C SER A 148 -18.94 21.96 -8.56
N TYR A 149 -19.64 21.82 -9.68
CA TYR A 149 -19.70 20.57 -10.43
C TYR A 149 -18.34 20.16 -11.02
N MET A 150 -17.62 21.11 -11.64
CA MET A 150 -16.28 20.84 -12.17
C MET A 150 -15.29 20.43 -11.08
N SER A 151 -15.36 21.08 -9.91
CA SER A 151 -14.54 20.72 -8.75
C SER A 151 -14.87 19.32 -8.22
N LEU A 152 -16.14 18.91 -8.24
CA LEU A 152 -16.55 17.55 -7.89
C LEU A 152 -15.93 16.52 -8.85
N LEU A 153 -16.03 16.75 -10.17
CA LEU A 153 -15.45 15.85 -11.18
C LEU A 153 -13.93 15.72 -11.04
N GLN A 154 -13.23 16.84 -10.90
CA GLN A 154 -11.78 16.87 -10.70
C GLN A 154 -11.36 16.13 -9.43
N ARG A 155 -12.11 16.32 -8.34
CA ARG A 155 -11.86 15.62 -7.08
C ARG A 155 -12.00 14.11 -7.24
N ASP A 156 -13.06 13.65 -7.91
CA ASP A 156 -13.32 12.22 -8.10
C ASP A 156 -12.26 11.57 -9.01
N GLU A 157 -11.82 12.26 -10.05
CA GLU A 157 -10.70 11.82 -10.90
C GLU A 157 -9.40 11.72 -10.09
N ALA A 158 -9.06 12.76 -9.32
CA ALA A 158 -7.88 12.77 -8.46
C ALA A 158 -7.89 11.63 -7.44
N TYR A 159 -9.05 11.35 -6.83
CA TYR A 159 -9.17 10.22 -5.90
C TYR A 159 -8.96 8.87 -6.57
N ARG A 160 -9.45 8.67 -7.79
CA ARG A 160 -9.24 7.43 -8.55
C ARG A 160 -7.76 7.25 -8.89
N ALA A 161 -7.11 8.30 -9.39
CA ALA A 161 -5.68 8.28 -9.70
C ALA A 161 -4.82 8.00 -8.46
N LEU A 162 -5.14 8.64 -7.33
CA LEU A 162 -4.45 8.42 -6.06
C LEU A 162 -4.54 6.96 -5.60
N ARG A 163 -5.74 6.36 -5.64
CA ARG A 163 -5.92 4.97 -5.25
C ARG A 163 -5.11 4.00 -6.11
N GLN A 164 -5.08 4.21 -7.42
CA GLN A 164 -4.28 3.39 -8.34
C GLN A 164 -2.78 3.50 -8.02
N SER A 165 -2.28 4.72 -7.80
CA SER A 165 -0.88 4.95 -7.44
C SER A 165 -0.51 4.30 -6.10
N GLN A 166 -1.38 4.39 -5.10
CA GLN A 166 -1.17 3.76 -3.80
C GLN A 166 -1.09 2.24 -3.91
N GLN A 167 -1.95 1.62 -4.72
CA GLN A 167 -1.92 0.18 -4.94
C GLN A 167 -0.62 -0.26 -5.63
N GLN A 168 -0.21 0.44 -6.69
CA GLN A 168 1.05 0.16 -7.39
C GLN A 168 2.27 0.29 -6.46
N LEU A 169 2.28 1.32 -5.61
CA LEU A 169 3.35 1.52 -4.65
C LEU A 169 3.41 0.38 -3.62
N LEU A 170 2.26 -0.10 -3.14
CA LEU A 170 2.20 -1.21 -2.21
C LEU A 170 2.74 -2.50 -2.85
N GLU A 171 2.29 -2.83 -4.06
CA GLU A 171 2.75 -4.01 -4.80
C GLU A 171 4.26 -3.95 -5.06
N ALA A 172 4.78 -2.80 -5.49
CA ALA A 172 6.21 -2.59 -5.70
C ALA A 172 7.01 -2.71 -4.40
N ASN A 173 6.49 -2.23 -3.27
CA ASN A 173 7.17 -2.34 -1.97
C ASN A 173 7.22 -3.79 -1.48
N LEU A 174 6.13 -4.54 -1.65
CA LEU A 174 6.08 -5.96 -1.31
C LEU A 174 7.06 -6.77 -2.14
N GLU A 175 7.11 -6.52 -3.45
CA GLU A 175 8.05 -7.22 -4.33
C GLU A 175 9.50 -6.85 -4.01
N LEU A 176 9.79 -5.57 -3.76
CA LEU A 176 11.12 -5.14 -3.35
C LEU A 176 11.55 -5.84 -2.06
N ARG A 177 10.68 -5.87 -1.03
CA ARG A 177 10.95 -6.58 0.23
C ARG A 177 11.24 -8.06 0.00
N ARG A 178 10.46 -8.73 -0.85
CA ARG A 178 10.66 -10.13 -1.19
C ARG A 178 12.01 -10.35 -1.87
N LEU A 179 12.37 -9.50 -2.83
CA LEU A 179 13.64 -9.59 -3.57
C LEU A 179 14.86 -9.26 -2.70
N THR A 180 14.73 -8.32 -1.76
CA THR A 180 15.87 -7.88 -0.95
C THR A 180 16.08 -8.77 0.27
N HIS A 181 15.01 -9.25 0.92
CA HIS A 181 15.10 -9.87 2.25
C HIS A 181 14.79 -11.36 2.28
N SER A 182 14.18 -11.96 1.26
CA SER A 182 13.79 -13.37 1.29
C SER A 182 14.69 -14.24 0.40
N ASP A 183 14.83 -15.52 0.75
CA ASP A 183 15.44 -16.57 -0.06
C ASP A 183 14.42 -17.10 -1.08
N GLY A 184 14.82 -17.14 -2.36
CA GLY A 184 13.92 -17.47 -3.47
C GLY A 184 13.40 -18.91 -3.48
N LEU A 185 14.07 -19.85 -2.80
CA LEU A 185 13.64 -21.25 -2.76
C LEU A 185 12.71 -21.53 -1.57
N THR A 186 13.10 -21.05 -0.39
CA THR A 186 12.51 -21.44 0.89
C THR A 186 11.51 -20.44 1.44
N GLY A 187 11.53 -19.19 0.97
CA GLY A 187 10.68 -18.11 1.47
C GLY A 187 11.12 -17.50 2.81
N LEU A 188 12.05 -18.15 3.52
CA LEU A 188 12.68 -17.60 4.72
C LEU A 188 13.48 -16.34 4.39
N SER A 189 13.96 -15.65 5.42
CA SER A 189 14.91 -14.57 5.22
C SER A 189 16.17 -15.07 4.51
N ASN A 190 16.77 -14.24 3.65
CA ASN A 190 18.07 -14.55 3.05
C ASN A 190 19.21 -14.15 4.01
N ARG A 191 20.41 -14.64 3.71
CA ARG A 191 21.61 -14.35 4.48
C ARG A 191 21.89 -12.86 4.65
N ARG A 192 21.66 -12.04 3.62
CA ARG A 192 21.91 -10.59 3.71
C ARG A 192 21.04 -9.96 4.80
N TYR A 193 19.75 -10.28 4.80
CA TYR A 193 18.84 -9.77 5.80
C TYR A 193 19.11 -10.34 7.20
N LEU A 194 19.52 -11.61 7.29
CA LEU A 194 20.01 -12.20 8.55
C LEU A 194 21.18 -11.39 9.12
N ASP A 195 22.19 -11.06 8.32
CA ASP A 195 23.37 -10.32 8.77
C ASP A 195 22.98 -8.91 9.29
N GLU A 196 22.11 -8.22 8.57
CA GLU A 196 21.57 -6.91 8.96
C GLU A 196 20.77 -6.98 10.26
N TYR A 197 19.88 -7.97 10.37
CA TYR A 197 19.04 -8.19 11.54
C TYR A 197 19.89 -8.55 12.77
N LEU A 198 20.84 -9.48 12.62
CA LEU A 198 21.74 -9.89 13.69
C LEU A 198 22.59 -8.71 14.18
N ALA A 199 23.10 -7.86 13.28
CA ALA A 199 23.84 -6.66 13.66
C ALA A 199 22.97 -5.61 14.38
N ALA A 200 21.68 -5.52 14.04
CA ALA A 200 20.73 -4.67 14.74
C ALA A 200 20.43 -5.18 16.16
N GLU A 201 20.13 -6.47 16.29
CA GLU A 201 19.85 -7.11 17.59
C GLU A 201 21.10 -7.18 18.47
N TRP A 202 22.30 -7.34 17.91
CA TRP A 202 23.55 -7.25 18.66
C TRP A 202 23.71 -5.89 19.34
N ARG A 203 23.46 -4.80 18.60
CA ARG A 203 23.49 -3.44 19.15
C ARG A 203 22.39 -3.22 20.19
N ARG A 204 21.22 -3.83 20.02
CA ARG A 204 20.12 -3.78 21.00
C ARG A 204 20.51 -4.49 22.29
N GLY A 205 20.95 -5.75 22.19
CA GLY A 205 21.40 -6.56 23.32
C GLY A 205 22.53 -5.91 24.11
N ALA A 206 23.46 -5.21 23.44
CA ALA A 206 24.52 -4.46 24.12
C ALA A 206 23.99 -3.30 24.98
N ARG A 207 22.95 -2.59 24.49
CA ARG A 207 22.33 -1.48 25.24
C ARG A 207 21.47 -1.98 26.40
N GLU A 208 20.73 -3.05 26.17
CA GLU A 208 19.77 -3.60 27.13
C GLU A 208 20.40 -4.59 28.11
N ARG A 209 21.65 -5.01 27.85
CA ARG A 209 22.34 -6.10 28.56
C ARG A 209 21.53 -7.40 28.56
N SER A 210 20.85 -7.67 27.46
CA SER A 210 20.04 -8.87 27.24
C SER A 210 20.81 -9.93 26.45
N GLU A 211 20.51 -11.20 26.72
CA GLU A 211 21.09 -12.33 26.00
C GLU A 211 20.59 -12.35 24.55
N LEU A 212 21.49 -12.60 23.59
CA LEU A 212 21.17 -12.87 22.20
C LEU A 212 21.61 -14.27 21.87
N SER A 213 20.68 -15.08 21.38
CA SER A 213 20.93 -16.47 20.99
C SER A 213 20.87 -16.65 19.47
N LEU A 214 21.70 -17.55 18.96
CA LEU A 214 21.74 -17.96 17.56
C LEU A 214 21.75 -19.48 17.49
N LEU A 215 20.93 -20.06 16.61
CA LEU A 215 21.04 -21.46 16.16
C LEU A 215 21.53 -21.48 14.72
N MET A 216 22.55 -22.30 14.46
CA MET A 216 22.99 -22.73 13.14
C MET A 216 22.49 -24.17 12.93
N ILE A 217 21.81 -24.39 11.82
CA ILE A 217 21.07 -25.62 11.51
C ILE A 217 21.54 -26.13 10.17
N ASP A 218 21.82 -27.43 10.07
CA ASP A 218 22.24 -28.07 8.82
C ASP A 218 21.50 -29.39 8.60
N VAL A 219 21.09 -29.64 7.35
CA VAL A 219 20.42 -30.88 6.97
C VAL A 219 21.43 -32.02 6.82
N ASP A 220 21.27 -33.04 7.67
CA ASP A 220 22.20 -34.15 7.73
C ASP A 220 22.23 -34.95 6.42
N ASN A 221 23.44 -35.20 5.90
CA ASN A 221 23.66 -36.00 4.70
C ASN A 221 22.92 -35.47 3.46
N PHE A 222 22.70 -34.15 3.34
CA PHE A 222 21.93 -33.57 2.25
C PHE A 222 22.57 -33.75 0.87
N LYS A 223 23.91 -33.69 0.78
CA LYS A 223 24.61 -34.04 -0.47
C LYS A 223 24.27 -35.46 -0.94
N LEU A 224 24.35 -36.44 -0.04
CA LEU A 224 23.99 -37.83 -0.33
C LEU A 224 22.51 -37.99 -0.70
N TYR A 225 21.64 -37.19 -0.08
CA TYR A 225 20.23 -37.13 -0.46
C TYR A 225 20.07 -36.69 -1.91
N ASN A 226 20.70 -35.58 -2.31
CA ASN A 226 20.64 -35.08 -3.68
C ASN A 226 21.22 -36.07 -4.68
N ASP A 227 22.34 -36.71 -4.35
CA ASP A 227 22.96 -37.72 -5.21
C ASP A 227 22.05 -38.95 -5.42
N THR A 228 21.16 -39.24 -4.47
CA THR A 228 20.21 -40.36 -4.53
C THR A 228 18.88 -40.00 -5.22
N TYR A 229 18.28 -38.88 -4.83
CA TYR A 229 16.90 -38.53 -5.16
C TYR A 229 16.77 -37.37 -6.15
N GLY A 230 17.91 -36.75 -6.52
CA GLY A 230 17.98 -35.61 -7.42
C GLY A 230 17.71 -34.26 -6.72
N HIS A 231 18.22 -33.19 -7.32
CA HIS A 231 18.13 -31.83 -6.78
C HIS A 231 16.70 -31.31 -6.61
N VAL A 232 15.77 -31.69 -7.49
CA VAL A 232 14.35 -31.28 -7.38
C VAL A 232 13.72 -31.83 -6.09
N SER A 233 14.05 -33.07 -5.73
CA SER A 233 13.62 -33.68 -4.47
C SER A 233 14.27 -33.00 -3.28
N GLY A 234 15.57 -32.67 -3.39
CA GLY A 234 16.29 -31.90 -2.38
C GLY A 234 15.67 -30.52 -2.12
N ASP A 235 15.31 -29.80 -3.17
CA ASP A 235 14.62 -28.51 -3.09
C ASP A 235 13.29 -28.62 -2.35
N SER A 236 12.54 -29.71 -2.58
CA SER A 236 11.31 -30.00 -1.84
C SER A 236 11.57 -30.25 -0.35
N VAL A 237 12.65 -30.97 -0.02
CA VAL A 237 13.08 -31.17 1.38
C VAL A 237 13.43 -29.84 2.04
N LEU A 238 14.23 -29.00 1.38
CA LEU A 238 14.62 -27.69 1.93
C LEU A 238 13.41 -26.79 2.19
N LYS A 239 12.40 -26.79 1.30
CA LYS A 239 11.14 -26.06 1.50
C LYS A 239 10.38 -26.56 2.74
N GLN A 240 10.31 -27.88 2.93
CA GLN A 240 9.61 -28.48 4.08
C GLN A 240 10.35 -28.25 5.40
N VAL A 241 11.68 -28.34 5.38
CA VAL A 241 12.55 -27.99 6.53
C VAL A 241 12.33 -26.52 6.89
N ALA A 242 12.43 -25.61 5.92
CA ALA A 242 12.25 -24.17 6.12
C ALA A 242 10.89 -23.83 6.74
N SER A 243 9.80 -24.33 6.14
CA SER A 243 8.43 -24.13 6.67
C SER A 243 8.26 -24.72 8.07
N THR A 244 8.96 -25.81 8.39
CA THR A 244 8.91 -26.41 9.72
C THR A 244 9.68 -25.61 10.76
N ILE A 245 10.84 -25.06 10.41
CA ILE A 245 11.58 -24.11 11.25
C ILE A 245 10.68 -22.91 11.57
N GLU A 246 10.08 -22.29 10.55
CA GLU A 246 9.24 -21.10 10.71
C GLU A 246 8.03 -21.35 11.63
N ARG A 247 7.32 -22.47 11.45
CA ARG A 247 6.20 -22.86 12.33
C ARG A 247 6.60 -23.14 13.78
N CYS A 248 7.87 -23.45 14.03
CA CYS A 248 8.35 -23.68 15.39
C CYS A 248 8.62 -22.38 16.15
N LEU A 249 8.88 -21.28 15.44
CA LEU A 249 9.05 -19.96 16.04
C LEU A 249 7.73 -19.49 16.66
N GLY A 250 7.80 -18.92 17.85
CA GLY A 250 6.62 -18.60 18.65
C GLY A 250 6.62 -17.20 19.26
N GLN A 251 7.74 -16.47 19.23
CA GLN A 251 7.86 -15.16 19.85
C GLN A 251 7.94 -14.03 18.81
N SER A 252 7.42 -12.86 19.16
CA SER A 252 7.63 -11.63 18.40
C SER A 252 9.11 -11.25 18.48
N GLY A 253 9.84 -11.42 17.38
CA GLY A 253 11.25 -11.05 17.27
C GLY A 253 12.19 -12.19 16.89
N ASP A 254 11.76 -13.45 16.85
CA ASP A 254 12.60 -14.50 16.30
C ASP A 254 12.71 -14.35 14.76
N LEU A 255 13.90 -14.61 14.20
CA LEU A 255 14.13 -14.59 12.76
C LEU A 255 14.72 -15.92 12.29
N ALA A 256 14.01 -16.61 11.39
CA ALA A 256 14.58 -17.72 10.61
C ALA A 256 15.07 -17.25 9.24
N ALA A 257 16.24 -17.72 8.85
CA ALA A 257 16.86 -17.43 7.57
C ALA A 257 17.50 -18.67 6.95
N ARG A 258 17.58 -18.70 5.62
CA ARG A 258 18.47 -19.64 4.92
C ARG A 258 19.86 -19.01 4.83
N PHE A 259 20.83 -19.65 5.48
CA PHE A 259 22.21 -19.18 5.53
C PHE A 259 22.93 -19.44 4.21
N GLY A 260 22.67 -20.59 3.59
CA GLY A 260 23.19 -20.95 2.26
C GLY A 260 23.10 -22.47 2.04
N GLY A 261 22.87 -22.92 0.80
CA GLY A 261 22.77 -24.36 0.52
C GLY A 261 21.70 -25.04 1.39
N GLU A 262 22.11 -26.00 2.21
CA GLU A 262 21.33 -26.74 3.19
C GLU A 262 21.35 -26.17 4.62
N GLU A 263 21.99 -25.02 4.81
CA GLU A 263 22.18 -24.37 6.11
C GLU A 263 21.10 -23.31 6.36
N PHE A 264 20.59 -23.32 7.59
CA PHE A 264 19.61 -22.37 8.11
C PHE A 264 20.11 -21.76 9.41
N ALA A 265 19.61 -20.57 9.73
CA ALA A 265 19.93 -19.87 10.97
C ALA A 265 18.65 -19.38 11.65
N VAL A 266 18.65 -19.36 12.98
CA VAL A 266 17.58 -18.77 13.79
C VAL A 266 18.18 -17.81 14.81
N VAL A 267 17.81 -16.54 14.73
CA VAL A 267 18.19 -15.50 15.70
C VAL A 267 17.06 -15.33 16.70
N MET A 268 17.38 -15.38 18.01
CA MET A 268 16.41 -15.21 19.10
C MET A 268 16.91 -14.12 20.06
N PRO A 269 16.36 -12.90 19.98
CA PRO A 269 16.63 -11.83 20.94
C PRO A 269 16.15 -12.19 22.35
N ALA A 270 16.81 -11.63 23.37
CA ALA A 270 16.45 -11.80 24.79
C ALA A 270 16.23 -13.26 25.22
N THR A 271 16.97 -14.20 24.64
CA THR A 271 16.75 -15.64 24.81
C THR A 271 17.96 -16.30 25.45
N SER A 272 17.71 -17.09 26.50
CA SER A 272 18.75 -17.79 27.26
C SER A 272 19.24 -19.07 26.61
N PRO A 273 20.44 -19.57 26.96
CA PRO A 273 20.95 -20.83 26.42
C PRO A 273 20.00 -22.02 26.60
N GLY A 274 19.30 -22.06 27.73
CA GLY A 274 18.31 -23.11 28.01
C GLY A 274 17.09 -23.02 27.09
N ALA A 275 16.57 -21.82 26.87
CA ALA A 275 15.45 -21.59 25.95
C ALA A 275 15.85 -21.86 24.49
N ALA A 276 17.06 -21.46 24.08
CA ALA A 276 17.62 -21.76 22.76
C ALA A 276 17.74 -23.28 22.55
N ARG A 277 18.20 -24.03 23.56
CA ARG A 277 18.22 -25.50 23.51
C ARG A 277 16.84 -26.11 23.30
N LEU A 278 15.84 -25.63 24.05
CA LEU A 278 14.46 -26.12 23.93
C LEU A 278 13.87 -25.86 22.54
N LEU A 279 14.09 -24.66 21.98
CA LEU A 279 13.66 -24.36 20.62
C LEU A 279 14.40 -25.23 19.59
N GLY A 280 15.71 -25.39 19.73
CA GLY A 280 16.49 -26.29 18.89
C GLY A 280 15.94 -27.72 18.90
N GLU A 281 15.67 -28.28 20.08
CA GLU A 281 15.13 -29.64 20.19
C GLU A 281 13.71 -29.74 19.61
N LYS A 282 12.89 -28.71 19.80
CA LYS A 282 11.57 -28.61 19.17
C LYS A 282 11.68 -28.66 17.65
N ILE A 283 12.57 -27.86 17.05
CA ILE A 283 12.80 -27.83 15.60
C ILE A 283 13.30 -29.20 15.12
N ARG A 284 14.29 -29.78 15.80
CA ARG A 284 14.87 -31.09 15.46
C ARG A 284 13.82 -32.20 15.44
N LEU A 285 13.05 -32.33 16.52
CA LEU A 285 11.97 -33.31 16.64
C LEU A 285 10.87 -33.08 15.61
N ALA A 286 10.52 -31.82 15.33
CA ALA A 286 9.50 -31.49 14.33
C ALA A 286 9.93 -31.93 12.91
N ILE A 287 11.19 -31.72 12.54
CA ILE A 287 11.71 -32.15 11.23
C ILE A 287 11.79 -33.68 11.14
N GLU A 288 12.30 -34.35 12.18
CA GLU A 288 12.31 -35.81 12.24
C GLU A 288 10.90 -36.40 12.12
N SER A 289 9.88 -35.73 12.69
CA SER A 289 8.49 -36.14 12.62
C SER A 289 7.85 -36.04 11.23
N LEU A 290 8.46 -35.30 10.29
CA LEU A 290 8.00 -35.24 8.89
C LEU A 290 8.18 -36.59 8.18
N ARG A 291 9.09 -37.45 8.69
CA ARG A 291 9.40 -38.78 8.13
C ARG A 291 9.71 -38.75 6.63
N LEU A 292 10.44 -37.72 6.18
CA LEU A 292 10.92 -37.61 4.79
C LEU A 292 11.96 -38.70 4.54
N GLU A 293 11.69 -39.62 3.63
CA GLU A 293 12.55 -40.80 3.42
C GLU A 293 13.95 -40.43 2.93
N HIS A 294 14.97 -40.94 3.62
CA HIS A 294 16.39 -40.87 3.25
C HIS A 294 17.03 -42.24 3.50
N ALA A 295 16.88 -43.15 2.54
CA ALA A 295 17.23 -44.57 2.69
C ALA A 295 18.73 -44.84 2.89
N HIS A 296 19.59 -43.89 2.49
CA HIS A 296 21.04 -44.01 2.58
C HIS A 296 21.65 -43.11 3.67
N SER A 297 20.84 -42.49 4.53
CA SER A 297 21.36 -41.65 5.60
C SER A 297 22.11 -42.48 6.64
N SER A 298 23.21 -41.92 7.16
CA SER A 298 23.91 -42.46 8.34
C SER A 298 23.15 -42.23 9.65
N THR A 299 22.11 -41.40 9.65
CA THR A 299 21.35 -41.01 10.85
C THR A 299 20.03 -41.78 11.02
N GLY A 300 19.65 -42.62 10.06
CA GLY A 300 18.41 -43.39 10.08
C GLY A 300 17.71 -43.44 8.73
N ARG A 301 16.41 -43.77 8.72
CA ARG A 301 15.60 -43.87 7.48
C ARG A 301 15.06 -42.53 6.99
N TYR A 302 15.20 -41.47 7.77
CA TYR A 302 14.56 -40.19 7.52
C TYR A 302 15.56 -39.04 7.49
N VAL A 303 15.19 -37.94 6.84
CA VAL A 303 15.92 -36.67 6.90
C VAL A 303 15.94 -36.17 8.35
N THR A 304 17.13 -35.82 8.83
CA THR A 304 17.38 -35.22 10.14
C THR A 304 18.18 -33.94 10.00
N ILE A 305 18.30 -33.18 11.08
CA ILE A 305 19.13 -31.98 11.14
C ILE A 305 20.05 -32.01 12.36
N SER A 306 21.24 -31.43 12.19
CA SER A 306 22.14 -31.11 13.30
C SER A 306 22.03 -29.62 13.61
N ILE A 307 22.02 -29.27 14.90
CA ILE A 307 21.88 -27.89 15.37
C ILE A 307 23.02 -27.55 16.32
N GLY A 308 23.70 -26.44 16.04
CA GLY A 308 24.61 -25.77 16.97
C GLY A 308 24.03 -24.44 17.42
N GLY A 309 23.92 -24.22 18.71
CA GLY A 309 23.48 -22.95 19.27
C GLY A 309 24.56 -22.25 20.08
N ALA A 310 24.45 -20.95 20.22
CA ALA A 310 25.24 -20.16 21.17
C ALA A 310 24.41 -19.00 21.70
N SER A 311 24.77 -18.52 22.89
CA SER A 311 24.12 -17.37 23.53
C SER A 311 25.18 -16.46 24.13
N ILE A 312 25.09 -15.16 23.84
CA ILE A 312 26.02 -14.15 24.34
C ILE A 312 25.23 -12.94 24.81
N VAL A 313 25.62 -12.33 25.93
CA VAL A 313 25.22 -10.94 26.25
C VAL A 313 26.20 -10.02 25.53
N PRO A 314 25.78 -9.27 24.49
CA PRO A 314 26.69 -8.44 23.73
C PRO A 314 27.36 -7.39 24.62
N ALA A 315 28.67 -7.18 24.45
CA ALA A 315 29.46 -6.25 25.23
C ALA A 315 30.37 -5.40 24.33
N ALA A 316 30.79 -4.24 24.83
CA ALA A 316 31.72 -3.38 24.12
C ALA A 316 33.04 -4.13 23.82
N GLY A 317 33.50 -4.05 22.57
CA GLY A 317 34.72 -4.72 22.12
C GLY A 317 34.55 -6.18 21.69
N VAL A 318 33.37 -6.79 21.87
CA VAL A 318 33.08 -8.14 21.35
C VAL A 318 32.41 -8.02 19.99
N PRO A 319 32.97 -8.60 18.91
CA PRO A 319 32.36 -8.58 17.60
C PRO A 319 31.19 -9.55 17.50
N THR A 320 30.21 -9.23 16.68
CA THR A 320 29.05 -10.09 16.39
C THR A 320 29.45 -11.46 15.82
N THR A 321 30.60 -11.54 15.14
CA THR A 321 31.15 -12.80 14.61
C THR A 321 31.42 -13.83 15.70
N SER A 322 31.70 -13.40 16.94
CA SER A 322 31.94 -14.33 18.06
C SER A 322 30.73 -15.22 18.36
N LEU A 323 29.51 -14.74 18.13
CA LEU A 323 28.29 -15.53 18.31
C LEU A 323 28.11 -16.57 17.20
N ILE A 324 28.39 -16.17 15.96
CA ILE A 324 28.34 -17.07 14.78
C ILE A 324 29.38 -18.17 14.94
N GLU A 325 30.63 -17.82 15.24
CA GLU A 325 31.72 -18.77 15.44
C GLU A 325 31.42 -19.76 16.59
N ALA A 326 30.75 -19.31 17.65
CA ALA A 326 30.32 -20.17 18.75
C ALA A 326 29.23 -21.16 18.34
N ALA A 327 28.22 -20.70 17.61
CA ALA A 327 27.17 -21.57 17.07
C ALA A 327 27.74 -22.59 16.07
N ASP A 328 28.68 -22.18 15.20
CA ASP A 328 29.35 -23.07 14.25
C ASP A 328 30.19 -24.15 14.94
N ARG A 329 30.92 -23.79 16.01
CA ARG A 329 31.64 -24.79 16.83
C ARG A 329 30.69 -25.80 17.45
N ALA A 330 29.53 -25.35 17.96
CA ALA A 330 28.51 -26.26 18.48
C ALA A 330 27.94 -27.15 17.37
N LEU A 331 27.69 -26.61 16.17
CA LEU A 331 27.15 -27.37 15.04
C LEU A 331 28.15 -28.43 14.56
N TYR A 332 29.44 -28.08 14.56
CA TYR A 332 30.51 -29.03 14.27
C TYR A 332 30.51 -30.20 15.26
N ARG A 333 30.38 -29.94 16.57
CA ARG A 333 30.24 -30.99 17.60
C ARG A 333 29.01 -31.85 17.35
N ALA A 334 27.86 -31.23 17.07
CA ALA A 334 26.62 -31.95 16.77
C ALA A 334 26.79 -32.92 15.58
N LYS A 335 27.46 -32.48 14.51
CA LYS A 335 27.76 -33.31 13.33
C LYS A 335 28.75 -34.43 13.62
N HIS A 336 29.75 -34.19 14.47
CA HIS A 336 30.78 -35.17 14.79
C HIS A 336 30.28 -36.24 15.77
N ASP A 337 29.44 -35.86 16.73
CA ASP A 337 28.98 -36.75 17.80
C ASP A 337 27.81 -37.65 17.40
N GLY A 338 27.51 -37.74 16.09
CA GLY A 338 26.51 -38.65 15.53
C GLY A 338 25.30 -37.97 14.91
N LYS A 339 25.34 -36.65 14.69
CA LYS A 339 24.29 -35.86 14.02
C LYS A 339 22.94 -35.95 14.75
N ASN A 340 21.85 -35.50 14.12
CA ASN A 340 20.48 -35.52 14.64
C ASN A 340 20.40 -35.10 16.12
N ARG A 341 21.02 -33.96 16.47
CA ARG A 341 21.10 -33.48 17.86
C ARG A 341 21.30 -31.97 17.94
N VAL A 342 21.14 -31.46 19.16
CA VAL A 342 21.36 -30.06 19.50
C VAL A 342 22.52 -29.90 20.48
N GLU A 343 23.55 -29.19 20.05
CA GLU A 343 24.66 -28.76 20.91
C GLU A 343 24.55 -27.26 21.17
N ILE A 344 24.86 -26.81 22.39
CA ILE A 344 24.88 -25.38 22.75
C ILE A 344 26.26 -25.01 23.29
N ASP A 345 26.88 -24.00 22.70
CA ASP A 345 28.06 -23.32 23.23
C ASP A 345 27.59 -22.33 24.30
N ALA A 346 27.58 -22.79 25.56
CA ALA A 346 27.35 -21.93 26.71
C ALA A 346 28.67 -21.75 27.47
N PRO A 347 29.04 -20.52 27.90
CA PRO A 347 30.08 -20.38 28.90
C PRO A 347 29.66 -21.14 30.17
N PRO A 348 30.62 -21.72 30.93
CA PRO A 348 30.30 -22.46 32.15
C PRO A 348 29.46 -21.59 33.08
N ALA A 349 28.38 -22.16 33.62
CA ALA A 349 27.49 -21.47 34.56
C ALA A 349 28.32 -20.83 35.67
N ARG A 350 28.21 -19.51 35.83
CA ARG A 350 28.84 -18.80 36.93
C ARG A 350 28.29 -19.41 38.22
N PRO A 351 29.13 -19.93 39.14
CA PRO A 351 28.64 -20.52 40.37
C PRO A 351 27.77 -19.48 41.10
N PRO A 352 26.68 -19.88 41.77
CA PRO A 352 25.88 -18.96 42.56
C PRO A 352 26.82 -18.25 43.53
N GLY A 353 26.85 -16.92 43.46
CA GLY A 353 27.78 -16.09 44.21
C GLY A 353 27.81 -16.52 45.67
N GLY A 354 28.96 -17.00 46.13
CA GLY A 354 29.24 -17.16 47.54
C GLY A 354 28.96 -15.83 48.20
N GLY A 355 27.99 -15.82 49.11
CA GLY A 355 27.66 -14.66 49.92
C GLY A 355 28.94 -14.15 50.57
N PHE A 356 29.23 -12.87 50.35
CA PHE A 356 30.13 -12.14 51.21
C PHE A 356 29.54 -12.21 52.63
N ALA A 357 30.25 -12.91 53.51
CA ALA A 357 30.12 -12.77 54.96
C ALA A 357 30.85 -11.49 55.41
#